data_AF-A0A137T1J5-F1
#
_entry.id   AF-A0A137T1J5-F1
#
_cell.length_a   1.000
_cell.length_b   1.000
_cell.length_c   1.000
_cell.angle_alpha   90.00
_cell.angle_beta   90.00
_cell.angle_gamma   90.00
#
_symmetry.space_group_name_H-M   'P 1'
#
loop_
_entity.id
_entity.type
_entity.pdbx_description
1 polymer ?
#
loop_
_entity_poly.entity_id
_entity_poly.type
_entity_poly.pdbx_seq_one_letter_code
_entity_poly.pdbx_strand_id
1 'polypeptide(L)'
;KEKLYIQEFICNLVLLNTLSYKISMHNLYTNFVKILDICKLFSKDLVNEQGNIPRPGVVPRFSDLEIVSLSIVSEAMGIDSECLLFAKLKEYGKEMPNLISRRQYNDRRKLTSNLCDTIRKRMALEIDGTEDYFCIDSKPIEVCRLSRSKRCKMGKDEYRTAPAYGYCASQGAYYYG
;
A
#
# COMPACT_ATOMS: atom_id res chain seq x y z
N LYS A 1 -16.12 26.62 13.10
CA LYS A 1 -15.02 25.83 12.48
C LYS A 1 -15.03 24.37 12.99
N GLU A 2 -15.35 24.11 14.26
CA GLU A 2 -15.45 22.75 14.82
C GLU A 2 -16.54 21.85 14.17
N LYS A 3 -17.69 22.39 13.78
CA LYS A 3 -18.77 21.58 13.15
C LYS A 3 -18.40 20.99 11.78
N LEU A 4 -17.55 21.66 11.00
CA LEU A 4 -17.09 21.14 9.69
C LEU A 4 -16.09 19.99 9.87
N TYR A 5 -15.24 20.08 10.89
CA TYR A 5 -14.24 19.07 11.22
C TYR A 5 -14.88 17.76 11.71
N ILE A 6 -15.93 17.86 12.53
CA ILE A 6 -16.73 16.70 12.97
C ILE A 6 -17.43 16.04 11.76
N GLN A 7 -17.84 16.83 10.77
CA GLN A 7 -18.53 16.33 9.59
C GLN A 7 -17.58 15.67 8.58
N GLU A 8 -16.36 16.18 8.40
CA GLU A 8 -15.28 15.51 7.67
C GLU A 8 -14.84 14.21 8.35
N PHE A 9 -14.72 14.21 9.68
CA PHE A 9 -14.36 13.01 10.45
C PHE A 9 -15.40 11.89 10.34
N ILE A 10 -16.69 12.24 10.40
CA ILE A 10 -17.78 11.28 10.18
C ILE A 10 -17.76 10.75 8.74
N CYS A 11 -17.50 11.59 7.74
CA CYS A 11 -17.37 11.16 6.34
C CYS A 11 -16.20 10.18 6.15
N ASN A 12 -15.03 10.48 6.73
CA ASN A 12 -13.84 9.62 6.64
C ASN A 12 -14.01 8.30 7.41
N LEU A 13 -14.64 8.33 8.60
CA LEU A 13 -14.94 7.13 9.38
C LEU A 13 -15.97 6.23 8.68
N VAL A 14 -16.99 6.82 8.05
CA VAL A 14 -17.97 6.08 7.23
C VAL A 14 -17.30 5.53 5.98
N LEU A 15 -16.39 6.27 5.34
CA LEU A 15 -15.60 5.79 4.20
C LEU A 15 -14.72 4.60 4.61
N LEU A 16 -14.00 4.68 5.74
CA LEU A 16 -13.15 3.61 6.28
C LEU A 16 -13.94 2.36 6.70
N ASN A 17 -15.06 2.53 7.40
CA ASN A 17 -15.92 1.42 7.81
C ASN A 17 -16.62 0.77 6.61
N THR A 18 -17.04 1.54 5.61
CA THR A 18 -17.55 0.98 4.35
C THR A 18 -16.45 0.30 3.54
N LEU A 19 -15.22 0.81 3.56
CA LEU A 19 -14.03 0.19 2.95
C LEU A 19 -13.72 -1.17 3.57
N SER A 20 -13.64 -1.24 4.90
CA SER A 20 -13.32 -2.45 5.66
C SER A 20 -14.42 -3.52 5.51
N TYR A 21 -15.70 -3.14 5.64
CA TYR A 21 -16.83 -4.09 5.53
C TYR A 21 -17.06 -4.60 4.09
N LYS A 22 -16.72 -3.82 3.05
CA LYS A 22 -16.91 -4.22 1.63
C LYS A 22 -15.80 -5.07 1.03
N ILE A 23 -14.64 -5.21 1.67
CA ILE A 23 -13.55 -6.09 1.18
C ILE A 23 -13.90 -7.58 1.41
N SER A 24 -14.88 -7.88 2.29
CA SER A 24 -15.44 -9.23 2.51
C SER A 24 -16.28 -9.77 1.34
N MET A 25 -16.22 -9.18 0.14
CA MET A 25 -16.71 -9.80 -1.08
C MET A 25 -15.55 -10.48 -1.81
N HIS A 26 -15.55 -11.80 -1.89
CA HIS A 26 -14.47 -12.65 -2.43
C HIS A 26 -14.12 -12.47 -3.92
N ASN A 27 -14.66 -11.46 -4.61
CA ASN A 27 -14.45 -11.26 -6.04
C ASN A 27 -13.27 -10.29 -6.29
N LEU A 28 -12.20 -10.83 -6.89
CA LEU A 28 -10.98 -10.10 -7.24
C LEU A 28 -11.27 -8.85 -8.08
N TYR A 29 -12.14 -8.96 -9.08
CA TYR A 29 -12.51 -7.85 -9.96
C TYR A 29 -13.27 -6.75 -9.20
N THR A 30 -14.19 -7.12 -8.30
CA THR A 30 -14.93 -6.11 -7.52
C THR A 30 -13.99 -5.33 -6.60
N ASN A 31 -13.03 -5.99 -5.97
CA ASN A 31 -12.02 -5.32 -5.14
C ASN A 31 -11.10 -4.45 -6.00
N PHE A 32 -10.74 -4.92 -7.20
CA PHE A 32 -9.98 -4.14 -8.17
C PHE A 32 -10.67 -2.82 -8.56
N VAL A 33 -11.97 -2.85 -8.90
CA VAL A 33 -12.72 -1.64 -9.25
C VAL A 33 -12.76 -0.65 -8.09
N LYS A 34 -13.05 -1.14 -6.86
CA LYS A 34 -13.08 -0.28 -5.66
C LYS A 34 -11.73 0.38 -5.38
N ILE A 35 -10.64 -0.40 -5.44
CA ILE A 35 -9.29 0.12 -5.20
C ILE A 35 -8.87 1.08 -6.32
N LEU A 36 -9.28 0.83 -7.57
CA LEU A 36 -9.01 1.73 -8.68
C LEU A 36 -9.64 3.11 -8.49
N ASP A 37 -10.89 3.15 -8.02
CA ASP A 37 -11.57 4.42 -7.74
C ASP A 37 -10.89 5.19 -6.61
N ILE A 38 -10.40 4.48 -5.58
CA ILE A 38 -9.58 5.07 -4.52
C ILE A 38 -8.26 5.59 -5.07
N CYS A 39 -7.56 4.81 -5.89
CA CYS A 39 -6.30 5.25 -6.49
C CYS A 39 -6.49 6.51 -7.36
N LYS A 40 -7.61 6.61 -8.10
CA LYS A 40 -7.96 7.83 -8.86
C LYS A 40 -8.16 9.03 -7.95
N LEU A 41 -8.81 8.86 -6.79
CA LEU A 41 -9.01 9.93 -5.82
C LEU A 41 -7.68 10.51 -5.32
N PHE A 42 -6.70 9.64 -5.02
CA PHE A 42 -5.39 10.01 -4.46
C PHE A 42 -4.31 10.38 -5.49
N SER A 43 -4.63 10.35 -6.79
CA SER A 43 -3.66 10.56 -7.88
C SER A 43 -3.94 11.75 -8.81
N LYS A 44 -4.90 12.61 -8.47
CA LYS A 44 -5.41 13.70 -9.34
C LYS A 44 -4.33 14.58 -10.01
N ASP A 45 -3.21 14.83 -9.36
CA ASP A 45 -2.08 15.65 -9.84
C ASP A 45 -0.87 14.81 -10.31
N LEU A 46 -0.92 13.49 -10.18
CA LEU A 46 0.18 12.58 -10.49
C LEU A 46 0.08 11.93 -11.88
N VAL A 47 -1.13 11.89 -12.45
CA VAL A 47 -1.43 11.18 -13.70
C VAL A 47 -2.27 12.04 -14.64
N ASN A 48 -2.28 11.68 -15.91
CA ASN A 48 -3.18 12.28 -16.90
C ASN A 48 -4.63 11.78 -16.75
N GLU A 49 -5.55 12.33 -17.54
CA GLU A 49 -6.98 11.95 -17.54
C GLU A 49 -7.23 10.45 -17.76
N GLN A 50 -6.30 9.76 -18.41
CA GLN A 50 -6.37 8.32 -18.70
C GLN A 50 -5.70 7.46 -17.61
N GLY A 51 -5.25 8.06 -16.50
CA GLY A 51 -4.63 7.35 -15.39
C GLY A 51 -3.18 6.90 -15.64
N ASN A 52 -2.45 7.58 -16.52
CA ASN A 52 -1.06 7.27 -16.84
C ASN A 52 -0.11 8.38 -16.40
N ILE A 53 1.11 7.99 -16.00
CA ILE A 53 2.20 8.93 -15.74
C ILE A 53 2.53 9.66 -17.05
N PRO A 54 2.55 11.01 -17.08
CA PRO A 54 2.85 11.77 -18.28
C PRO A 54 4.20 11.39 -18.86
N ARG A 55 4.20 10.82 -20.08
CA ARG A 55 5.40 10.45 -20.82
C ARG A 55 5.15 10.53 -22.33
N PRO A 56 6.17 10.82 -23.16
CA PRO A 56 6.05 10.73 -24.61
C PRO A 56 5.76 9.30 -25.06
N GLY A 57 4.99 9.16 -26.15
CA GLY A 57 4.72 7.88 -26.80
C GLY A 57 3.25 7.45 -26.77
N VAL A 58 3.02 6.20 -27.14
CA VAL A 58 1.67 5.62 -27.22
C VAL A 58 1.11 5.41 -25.82
N VAL A 59 -0.13 5.87 -25.60
CA VAL A 59 -0.80 5.67 -24.32
C VAL A 59 -1.21 4.19 -24.17
N PRO A 60 -0.82 3.51 -23.08
CA PRO A 60 -1.19 2.12 -22.85
C PRO A 60 -2.71 1.96 -22.68
N ARG A 61 -3.27 0.85 -23.20
CA ARG A 61 -4.69 0.51 -23.02
C ARG A 61 -5.05 0.15 -21.58
N PHE A 62 -4.13 -0.49 -20.89
CA PHE A 62 -4.22 -0.72 -19.45
C PHE A 62 -3.40 0.37 -18.77
N SER A 63 -4.04 1.26 -18.03
CA SER A 63 -3.42 2.45 -17.44
C SER A 63 -2.42 2.11 -16.34
N ASP A 64 -1.54 3.05 -16.01
CA ASP A 64 -0.61 2.90 -14.89
C ASP A 64 -1.35 2.82 -13.55
N LEU A 65 -2.46 3.54 -13.39
CA LEU A 65 -3.32 3.40 -12.21
C LEU A 65 -3.92 2.01 -12.08
N GLU A 66 -4.33 1.37 -13.17
CA GLU A 66 -4.81 -0.02 -13.13
C GLU A 66 -3.70 -0.99 -12.71
N ILE A 67 -2.44 -0.75 -13.12
CA ILE A 67 -1.28 -1.54 -12.63
C ILE A 67 -1.12 -1.38 -11.12
N VAL A 68 -1.11 -0.14 -10.63
CA VAL A 68 -0.96 0.17 -9.19
C VAL A 68 -2.10 -0.45 -8.40
N SER A 69 -3.33 -0.28 -8.87
CA SER A 69 -4.53 -0.80 -8.21
C SER A 69 -4.51 -2.32 -8.14
N LEU A 70 -4.12 -2.99 -9.23
CA LEU A 70 -4.00 -4.46 -9.24
C LEU A 70 -2.92 -4.95 -8.28
N SER A 71 -1.79 -4.23 -8.16
CA SER A 71 -0.74 -4.55 -7.18
C SER A 71 -1.28 -4.45 -5.75
N ILE A 72 -1.96 -3.36 -5.41
CA ILE A 72 -2.54 -3.14 -4.07
C ILE A 72 -3.59 -4.22 -3.76
N VAL A 73 -4.44 -4.57 -4.72
CA VAL A 73 -5.47 -5.61 -4.54
C VAL A 73 -4.83 -6.98 -4.32
N SER A 74 -3.78 -7.31 -5.09
CA SER A 74 -3.08 -8.59 -4.92
C SER A 74 -2.47 -8.72 -3.52
N GLU A 75 -1.89 -7.65 -3.00
CA GLU A 75 -1.33 -7.58 -1.65
C GLU A 75 -2.42 -7.65 -0.57
N ALA A 76 -3.51 -6.88 -0.72
CA ALA A 76 -4.65 -6.89 0.20
C ALA A 76 -5.36 -8.25 0.25
N MET A 77 -5.32 -9.03 -0.83
CA MET A 77 -5.87 -10.39 -0.89
C MET A 77 -4.85 -11.48 -0.50
N GLY A 78 -3.63 -11.12 -0.10
CA GLY A 78 -2.56 -12.07 0.26
C GLY A 78 -2.09 -12.95 -0.90
N ILE A 79 -2.16 -12.43 -2.13
CA ILE A 79 -1.70 -13.14 -3.34
C ILE A 79 -0.26 -12.69 -3.63
N ASP A 80 0.70 -13.40 -3.05
CA ASP A 80 2.13 -13.08 -3.21
C ASP A 80 2.72 -13.64 -4.51
N SER A 81 2.02 -14.57 -5.17
CA SER A 81 2.45 -15.19 -6.43
C SER A 81 1.80 -14.54 -7.63
N GLU A 82 2.61 -13.91 -8.48
CA GLU A 82 2.19 -13.36 -9.77
C GLU A 82 1.60 -14.42 -10.69
N CYS A 83 2.11 -15.65 -10.63
CA CYS A 83 1.56 -16.77 -11.39
C CYS A 83 0.11 -17.06 -10.97
N LEU A 84 -0.13 -17.10 -9.65
CA LEU A 84 -1.45 -17.32 -9.08
C LEU A 84 -2.40 -16.16 -9.39
N LEU A 85 -1.91 -14.90 -9.30
CA LEU A 85 -2.68 -13.72 -9.66
C LEU A 85 -3.19 -13.80 -11.11
N PHE A 86 -2.28 -14.08 -12.05
CA PHE A 86 -2.65 -14.20 -13.47
C PHE A 86 -3.49 -15.44 -13.78
N ALA A 87 -3.38 -16.52 -13.01
CA ALA A 87 -4.28 -17.66 -13.13
C ALA A 87 -5.72 -17.27 -12.75
N LYS A 88 -5.89 -16.56 -11.63
CA LYS A 88 -7.20 -16.06 -11.17
C LYS A 88 -7.78 -15.00 -12.12
N LEU A 89 -6.96 -14.09 -12.64
CA LEU A 89 -7.41 -13.03 -13.54
C LEU A 89 -7.98 -13.55 -14.87
N LYS A 90 -7.62 -14.77 -15.31
CA LYS A 90 -8.19 -15.39 -16.51
C LYS A 90 -9.71 -15.55 -16.44
N GLU A 91 -10.26 -15.72 -15.24
CA GLU A 91 -11.70 -15.85 -15.02
C GLU A 91 -12.45 -14.55 -15.38
N TYR A 92 -11.76 -13.40 -15.32
CA TYR A 92 -12.32 -12.06 -15.52
C TYR A 92 -12.00 -11.47 -16.90
N GLY A 93 -11.75 -12.32 -17.91
CA GLY A 93 -11.35 -11.85 -19.24
C GLY A 93 -12.40 -10.98 -19.95
N LYS A 94 -13.69 -11.12 -19.58
CA LYS A 94 -14.78 -10.29 -20.13
C LYS A 94 -14.80 -8.90 -19.48
N GLU A 95 -14.56 -8.86 -18.18
CA GLU A 95 -14.59 -7.66 -17.34
C GLU A 95 -13.30 -6.84 -17.46
N MET A 96 -12.18 -7.49 -17.77
CA MET A 96 -10.87 -6.87 -17.97
C MET A 96 -10.33 -7.14 -19.39
N PRO A 97 -11.00 -6.62 -20.45
CA PRO A 97 -10.64 -6.93 -21.83
C PRO A 97 -9.25 -6.42 -22.25
N ASN A 98 -8.72 -5.42 -21.54
CA ASN A 98 -7.39 -4.85 -21.76
C ASN A 98 -6.31 -5.44 -20.84
N LEU A 99 -6.58 -6.56 -20.16
CA LEU A 99 -5.60 -7.19 -19.27
C LEU A 99 -4.32 -7.53 -20.05
N ILE A 100 -3.20 -7.04 -19.55
CA ILE A 100 -1.88 -7.25 -20.15
C ILE A 100 -1.28 -8.60 -19.78
N SER A 101 -0.21 -9.01 -20.44
CA SER A 101 0.51 -10.23 -20.05
C SER A 101 1.22 -10.08 -18.69
N ARG A 102 1.48 -11.19 -18.00
CA ARG A 102 2.25 -11.23 -16.75
C ARG A 102 3.61 -10.53 -16.86
N ARG A 103 4.31 -10.71 -17.99
CA ARG A 103 5.60 -10.06 -18.24
C ARG A 103 5.44 -8.53 -18.28
N GLN A 104 4.50 -8.03 -19.09
CA GLN A 104 4.24 -6.60 -19.20
C GLN A 104 3.80 -6.00 -17.86
N TYR A 105 3.01 -6.74 -17.07
CA TYR A 105 2.64 -6.31 -15.73
C TYR A 105 3.85 -6.16 -14.83
N ASN A 106 4.76 -7.14 -14.79
CA ASN A 106 5.95 -7.06 -13.95
C ASN A 106 6.87 -5.90 -14.36
N ASP A 107 7.08 -5.70 -15.66
CA ASP A 107 7.90 -4.59 -16.16
C ASP A 107 7.28 -3.23 -15.80
N ARG A 108 5.95 -3.08 -15.97
CA ARG A 108 5.25 -1.84 -15.66
C ARG A 108 5.03 -1.58 -14.17
N ARG A 109 4.87 -2.62 -13.37
CA ARG A 109 4.79 -2.52 -11.90
C ARG A 109 6.08 -1.94 -11.34
N LYS A 110 7.23 -2.31 -11.90
CA LYS A 110 8.54 -1.71 -11.54
C LYS A 110 8.62 -0.22 -11.92
N LEU A 111 8.14 0.14 -13.11
CA LEU A 111 8.13 1.53 -13.59
C LEU A 111 7.19 2.43 -12.77
N THR A 112 6.11 1.88 -12.25
CA THR A 112 5.06 2.60 -11.50
C THR A 112 5.27 2.55 -9.97
N SER A 113 6.42 2.07 -9.50
CA SER A 113 6.72 1.92 -8.07
C SER A 113 6.63 3.23 -7.30
N ASN A 114 7.20 4.32 -7.84
CA ASN A 114 7.14 5.65 -7.23
C ASN A 114 5.72 6.21 -7.17
N LEU A 115 4.91 5.95 -8.20
CA LEU A 115 3.49 6.35 -8.21
C LEU A 115 2.72 5.60 -7.11
N CYS A 116 2.92 4.28 -7.02
CA CYS A 116 2.33 3.46 -5.96
C CYS A 116 2.75 3.95 -4.57
N ASP A 117 4.02 4.28 -4.38
CA ASP A 117 4.53 4.80 -3.11
C ASP A 117 3.91 6.13 -2.72
N THR A 118 3.79 7.05 -3.68
CA THR A 118 3.17 8.35 -3.44
C THR A 118 1.69 8.23 -3.09
N ILE A 119 0.95 7.39 -3.82
CA ILE A 119 -0.48 7.11 -3.53
C ILE A 119 -0.63 6.51 -2.14
N ARG A 120 0.19 5.51 -1.79
CA ARG A 120 0.15 4.86 -0.47
C ARG A 120 0.42 5.84 0.67
N LYS A 121 1.41 6.73 0.50
CA LYS A 121 1.71 7.78 1.49
C LYS A 121 0.54 8.74 1.68
N ARG A 122 -0.11 9.16 0.59
CA ARG A 122 -1.30 10.03 0.67
C ARG A 122 -2.48 9.35 1.34
N MET A 123 -2.70 8.07 1.03
CA MET A 123 -3.72 7.26 1.70
C MET A 123 -3.42 7.16 3.20
N ALA A 124 -2.18 6.86 3.57
CA ALA A 124 -1.78 6.79 4.98
C ALA A 124 -2.00 8.12 5.69
N LEU A 125 -1.56 9.24 5.11
CA LEU A 125 -1.76 10.58 5.67
C LEU A 125 -3.24 10.92 5.91
N GLU A 126 -4.13 10.53 5.01
CA GLU A 126 -5.57 10.75 5.17
C GLU A 126 -6.19 9.84 6.24
N ILE A 127 -5.72 8.59 6.35
CA ILE A 127 -6.18 7.61 7.35
C ILE A 127 -5.69 7.98 8.75
N ASP A 128 -4.45 8.46 8.87
CA ASP A 128 -3.77 8.81 10.11
C ASP A 128 -4.45 9.98 10.86
N GLY A 129 -5.38 10.70 10.21
CA GLY A 129 -6.33 11.58 10.90
C GLY A 129 -5.69 12.76 11.63
N THR A 130 -4.49 13.19 11.24
CA THR A 130 -3.71 14.27 11.87
C THR A 130 -3.34 14.04 13.34
N GLU A 131 -3.34 12.81 13.84
CA GLU A 131 -2.91 12.52 15.21
C GLU A 131 -1.38 12.62 15.35
N ASP A 132 -0.91 13.33 16.37
CA ASP A 132 0.52 13.52 16.63
C ASP A 132 1.17 12.30 17.32
N TYR A 133 0.37 11.40 17.90
CA TYR A 133 0.85 10.28 18.72
C TYR A 133 0.12 8.98 18.41
N PHE A 134 0.88 7.97 17.97
CA PHE A 134 0.37 6.61 17.75
C PHE A 134 0.79 5.67 18.88
N CYS A 135 -0.17 5.00 19.50
CA CYS A 135 0.12 3.89 20.40
C CYS A 135 0.41 2.63 19.59
N ILE A 136 1.69 2.34 19.34
CA ILE A 136 2.13 1.16 18.61
C ILE A 136 2.37 0.01 19.60
N ASP A 137 1.41 -0.92 19.72
CA ASP A 137 1.60 -2.19 20.45
C ASP A 137 2.27 -3.25 19.56
N SER A 138 3.41 -2.90 18.96
CA SER A 138 4.17 -3.85 18.13
C SER A 138 5.25 -4.52 18.96
N LYS A 139 5.51 -5.79 18.64
CA LYS A 139 6.65 -6.50 19.22
C LYS A 139 7.94 -5.91 18.65
N PRO A 140 8.91 -5.51 19.48
CA PRO A 140 10.20 -5.05 18.98
C PRO A 140 10.87 -6.12 18.10
N ILE A 141 11.41 -5.68 16.97
CA ILE A 141 12.12 -6.52 16.01
C ILE A 141 13.61 -6.39 16.29
N GLU A 142 14.28 -7.50 16.56
CA GLU A 142 15.73 -7.48 16.73
C GLU A 142 16.44 -7.28 15.38
N VAL A 143 17.34 -6.30 15.32
CA VAL A 143 18.25 -6.10 14.19
C VAL A 143 19.30 -7.22 14.16
N CYS A 144 19.79 -7.61 15.33
CA CYS A 144 20.65 -8.78 15.49
C CYS A 144 20.65 -9.27 16.94
N ARG A 145 21.09 -10.50 17.16
CA ARG A 145 21.32 -11.02 18.52
C ARG A 145 22.27 -10.13 19.32
N LEU A 146 22.02 -10.03 20.63
CA LEU A 146 22.82 -9.21 21.57
C LEU A 146 24.33 -9.45 21.48
N SER A 147 24.77 -10.70 21.22
CA SER A 147 26.19 -11.04 21.05
C SER A 147 26.87 -10.36 19.86
N ARG A 148 26.09 -9.88 18.88
CA ARG A 148 26.59 -9.21 17.66
C ARG A 148 26.33 -7.70 17.65
N SER A 149 25.53 -7.19 18.58
CA SER A 149 25.15 -5.76 18.69
C SER A 149 26.34 -4.79 18.61
N LYS A 150 27.43 -5.06 19.34
CA LYS A 150 28.66 -4.24 19.31
C LYS A 150 29.31 -4.15 17.93
N ARG A 151 29.18 -5.22 17.12
CA ARG A 151 29.73 -5.32 15.75
C ARG A 151 28.72 -4.91 14.67
N CYS A 152 27.46 -4.68 15.04
CA CYS A 152 26.43 -4.24 14.10
C CYS A 152 26.77 -2.84 13.60
N LYS A 153 26.78 -2.65 12.28
CA LYS A 153 26.94 -1.34 11.62
C LYS A 153 25.62 -0.81 11.07
N MET A 154 24.57 -1.63 11.07
CA MET A 154 23.28 -1.29 10.48
C MET A 154 22.59 -0.18 11.27
N GLY A 155 22.11 0.86 10.58
CA GLY A 155 21.29 1.93 11.15
C GLY A 155 22.01 2.92 12.07
N LYS A 156 23.34 2.81 12.25
CA LYS A 156 24.08 3.69 13.19
C LYS A 156 24.34 5.10 12.67
N ASP A 157 24.10 5.35 11.39
CA ASP A 157 24.44 6.61 10.73
C ASP A 157 23.49 7.76 11.13
N GLU A 158 22.26 7.44 11.54
CA GLU A 158 21.24 8.43 11.92
C GLU A 158 20.69 8.14 13.31
N TYR A 159 20.82 9.12 14.22
CA TYR A 159 20.47 8.93 15.64
C TYR A 159 19.02 8.52 15.88
N ARG A 160 18.07 9.06 15.11
CA ARG A 160 16.63 8.78 15.26
C ARG A 160 16.24 7.35 14.89
N THR A 161 17.04 6.69 14.05
CA THR A 161 16.78 5.34 13.53
C THR A 161 17.82 4.32 14.03
N ALA A 162 18.73 4.75 14.91
CA ALA A 162 19.80 3.91 15.41
C ALA A 162 19.27 2.84 16.39
N PRO A 163 19.63 1.56 16.19
CA PRO A 163 19.17 0.48 17.05
C PRO A 163 19.72 0.62 18.46
N ALA A 164 18.85 0.37 19.43
CA ALA A 164 19.12 0.49 20.85
C ALA A 164 18.90 -0.84 21.58
N TYR A 165 19.42 -0.94 22.81
CA TYR A 165 19.10 -2.06 23.67
C TYR A 165 17.75 -1.81 24.34
N GLY A 166 16.86 -2.80 24.27
CA GLY A 166 15.56 -2.76 24.90
C GLY A 166 15.18 -4.08 25.55
N TYR A 167 14.08 -4.06 26.32
CA TYR A 167 13.50 -5.23 26.94
C TYR A 167 12.03 -5.36 26.53
N CYS A 168 11.66 -6.53 26.02
CA CYS A 168 10.30 -6.86 25.65
C CYS A 168 9.66 -7.68 26.77
N ALA A 169 8.84 -7.03 27.60
CA ALA A 169 8.19 -7.68 28.74
C ALA A 169 7.27 -8.83 28.34
N SER A 170 6.56 -8.71 27.20
CA SER A 170 5.66 -9.75 26.69
C SER A 170 6.37 -11.04 26.30
N GLN A 171 7.67 -10.99 25.96
CA GLN A 171 8.49 -12.17 25.65
C GLN A 171 9.52 -12.50 26.74
N GLY A 172 9.61 -11.67 27.78
CA GLY A 172 10.64 -11.80 28.81
C GLY A 172 12.08 -11.69 28.27
N ALA A 173 12.29 -11.00 27.14
CA ALA A 173 13.55 -11.05 26.39
C ALA A 173 14.16 -9.67 26.13
N TYR A 174 15.49 -9.58 26.23
CA TYR A 174 16.27 -8.41 25.81
C TYR A 174 16.54 -8.47 24.30
N TYR A 175 16.49 -7.33 23.63
CA TYR A 175 16.74 -7.20 22.20
C TYR A 175 17.68 -6.04 21.90
N TYR A 176 18.26 -6.08 20.70
CA TYR A 176 18.97 -4.95 20.09
C TYR A 176 18.27 -4.62 18.78
N GLY A 177 17.60 -3.47 18.71
CA GLY A 177 16.72 -3.12 17.60
C GLY A 177 16.37 -1.65 17.58
#